data_AF-A0A3B9LV04-F1
#
_entry.id   AF-A0A3B9LV04-F1
#
_cell.length_a   1.000
_cell.length_b   1.000
_cell.length_c   1.000
_cell.angle_alpha   90.00
_cell.angle_beta   90.00
_cell.angle_gamma   90.00
#
_symmetry.space_group_name_H-M   'P 1'
#
loop_
_entity.id
_entity.type
_entity.pdbx_description
1 polymer ?
#
loop_
_entity_poly.entity_id
_entity_poly.type
_entity_poly.pdbx_seq_one_letter_code
_entity_poly.pdbx_strand_id
1 'polypeptide(L)'
;MLRGLVMVIMALDHVRDFFSNAYGFDPTDLTQTNAALFFTRWVTHFCAPVFVFLAGTGAFLSTSRGKTKGELAGFLLSRGLWLVFLDLFFVHTFGWWFNFDYHLLYGDVLWALGWSMVVMAGLVFLPVWSITAIGVAMVALHNLFDAVRADGFGSFRWLWAILHSGDILEPLPGIHFVPGYPLVPWIGVMAAGYGFGTLLLRPQDERRKWVLGLGVGLTLTFIVIRATNLYGDPHAWVIHKTGLFTFFSFINCEKYPPSLLYLLMTLGPAIIALALFERISHPVSRPFVILGRVPLFYYLLHLVVIHALAIAFAYARYGQADWMFKNVTVPSNSVLPYPQGYGYSLVMVYAIWVGVVLILYPACRWFAGVKRRRREAWLSYL
;
A
#
# COMPACT_ATOMS: atom_id res chain seq x y z
N MET A 1 -0.18 1.81 16.89
CA MET A 1 1.15 2.41 16.64
C MET A 1 1.66 2.05 15.26
N LEU A 2 1.83 0.75 14.94
CA LEU A 2 2.31 0.29 13.62
C LEU A 2 1.63 0.99 12.44
N ARG A 3 0.29 1.01 12.42
CA ARG A 3 -0.48 1.71 11.37
C ARG A 3 -0.04 3.16 11.16
N GLY A 4 0.19 3.92 12.23
CA GLY A 4 0.59 5.34 12.12
C GLY A 4 2.06 5.54 11.78
N LEU A 5 2.95 4.62 12.19
CA LEU A 5 4.33 4.61 11.69
C LEU A 5 4.34 4.43 10.17
N VAL A 6 3.54 3.49 9.69
CA VAL A 6 3.40 3.23 8.26
C VAL A 6 2.76 4.42 7.51
N MET A 7 1.80 5.14 8.10
CA MET A 7 1.29 6.40 7.49
C MET A 7 2.42 7.42 7.28
N VAL A 8 3.31 7.57 8.27
CA VAL A 8 4.46 8.50 8.19
C VAL A 8 5.42 8.06 7.08
N ILE A 9 5.74 6.77 7.00
CA ILE A 9 6.62 6.22 5.96
C ILE A 9 5.98 6.32 4.56
N MET A 10 4.68 6.08 4.44
CA MET A 10 3.96 6.19 3.16
C MET A 10 4.04 7.61 2.58
N ALA A 11 3.94 8.65 3.43
CA ALA A 11 4.12 10.03 2.98
C ALA A 11 5.52 10.29 2.39
N LEU A 12 6.55 9.55 2.80
CA LEU A 12 7.88 9.65 2.19
C LEU A 12 7.87 9.16 0.74
N ASP A 13 7.10 8.10 0.43
CA ASP A 13 6.95 7.57 -0.94
C ASP A 13 6.39 8.67 -1.84
N HIS A 14 5.27 9.27 -1.45
CA HIS A 14 4.58 10.28 -2.23
C HIS A 14 5.37 11.60 -2.32
N VAL A 15 6.04 12.03 -1.24
CA VAL A 15 6.93 13.21 -1.33
C VAL A 15 8.10 12.92 -2.27
N ARG A 16 8.69 11.72 -2.25
CA ARG A 16 9.73 11.37 -3.23
C ARG A 16 9.18 11.41 -4.65
N ASP A 17 8.01 10.82 -4.90
CA ASP A 17 7.42 10.78 -6.25
C ASP A 17 7.22 12.18 -6.82
N PHE A 18 6.80 13.15 -6.01
CA PHE A 18 6.66 14.52 -6.49
C PHE A 18 7.97 15.30 -6.52
N PHE A 19 8.88 15.14 -5.55
CA PHE A 19 10.00 16.08 -5.36
C PHE A 19 11.38 15.54 -5.74
N SER A 20 11.57 14.24 -5.92
CA SER A 20 12.89 13.66 -6.14
C SER A 20 13.46 14.01 -7.51
N ASN A 21 14.78 14.21 -7.57
CA ASN A 21 15.53 14.32 -8.83
C ASN A 21 15.67 12.99 -9.59
N ALA A 22 15.17 11.88 -9.03
CA ALA A 22 15.08 10.57 -9.66
C ALA A 22 13.70 10.31 -10.31
N TYR A 23 12.98 11.35 -10.72
CA TYR A 23 11.62 11.25 -11.26
C TYR A 23 11.52 10.40 -12.55
N GLY A 24 12.62 10.28 -13.31
CA GLY A 24 12.62 9.63 -14.63
C GLY A 24 12.84 8.12 -14.64
N PHE A 25 13.06 7.46 -13.50
CA PHE A 25 13.33 6.02 -13.44
C PHE A 25 12.85 5.40 -12.11
N ASP A 26 12.72 4.07 -12.08
CA ASP A 26 12.37 3.36 -10.84
C ASP A 26 13.50 3.49 -9.80
N PRO A 27 13.24 4.04 -8.60
CA PRO A 27 14.24 4.14 -7.53
C PRO A 27 14.89 2.81 -7.10
N THR A 28 14.31 1.66 -7.46
CA THR A 28 14.85 0.31 -7.20
C THR A 28 15.59 -0.30 -8.38
N ASP A 29 15.66 0.38 -9.53
CA ASP A 29 16.46 -0.04 -10.68
C ASP A 29 17.95 -0.06 -10.30
N LEU A 30 18.51 -1.26 -10.21
CA LEU A 30 19.89 -1.51 -9.79
C LEU A 30 20.93 -0.97 -10.78
N THR A 31 20.53 -0.57 -11.99
CA THR A 31 21.42 0.06 -12.98
C THR A 31 21.58 1.56 -12.77
N GLN A 32 20.62 2.20 -12.11
CA GLN A 32 20.55 3.67 -11.94
C GLN A 32 20.56 4.13 -10.48
N THR A 33 20.11 3.28 -9.56
CA THR A 33 19.93 3.64 -8.15
C THR A 33 21.25 3.75 -7.38
N ASN A 34 21.15 4.31 -6.19
CA ASN A 34 22.18 4.30 -5.17
C ASN A 34 21.58 3.85 -3.84
N ALA A 35 22.41 3.58 -2.83
CA ALA A 35 21.96 3.03 -1.57
C ALA A 35 20.88 3.87 -0.87
N ALA A 36 21.04 5.20 -0.84
CA ALA A 36 20.09 6.08 -0.18
C ALA A 36 18.73 6.09 -0.90
N LEU A 37 18.73 6.14 -2.23
CA LEU A 37 17.51 6.13 -3.04
C LEU A 37 16.79 4.78 -2.94
N PHE A 38 17.54 3.68 -3.08
CA PHE A 38 17.01 2.32 -2.96
C PHE A 38 16.32 2.11 -1.62
N PHE A 39 16.98 2.41 -0.49
CA PHE A 39 16.37 2.22 0.82
C PHE A 39 15.21 3.17 1.10
N THR A 40 15.23 4.38 0.53
CA THR A 40 14.09 5.32 0.60
C THR A 40 12.85 4.73 -0.05
N ARG A 41 13.00 4.03 -1.18
CA ARG A 41 11.89 3.35 -1.86
C ARG A 41 11.52 2.02 -1.20
N TRP A 42 12.51 1.25 -0.80
CA TRP A 42 12.31 -0.09 -0.24
C TRP A 42 11.56 -0.04 1.10
N VAL A 43 11.85 0.93 1.97
CA VAL A 43 11.17 1.04 3.28
C VAL A 43 9.66 1.31 3.13
N THR A 44 9.22 1.91 2.03
CA THR A 44 7.80 2.19 1.76
C THR A 44 7.06 0.97 1.22
N HIS A 45 7.76 -0.12 0.85
CA HIS A 45 7.13 -1.39 0.44
C HIS A 45 6.26 -2.00 1.55
N PHE A 46 6.59 -1.71 2.81
CA PHE A 46 5.80 -2.15 3.96
C PHE A 46 4.39 -1.53 4.00
N CYS A 47 4.15 -0.43 3.29
CA CYS A 47 2.93 0.35 3.47
C CYS A 47 1.65 -0.39 3.09
N ALA A 48 1.51 -0.76 1.82
CA ALA A 48 0.29 -1.43 1.34
C ALA A 48 0.02 -2.78 2.05
N PRO A 49 1.00 -3.71 2.17
CA PRO A 49 0.78 -4.98 2.86
C PRO A 49 0.28 -4.81 4.29
N VAL A 50 0.91 -3.90 5.06
CA VAL A 50 0.52 -3.66 6.45
C VAL A 50 -0.87 -3.05 6.55
N PHE A 51 -1.25 -2.12 5.68
CA PHE A 51 -2.60 -1.55 5.71
C PHE A 51 -3.67 -2.58 5.40
N VAL A 52 -3.50 -3.35 4.32
CA VAL A 52 -4.46 -4.37 3.89
C VAL A 52 -4.59 -5.46 4.95
N PHE A 53 -3.47 -5.93 5.50
CA PHE A 53 -3.45 -6.93 6.58
C PHE A 53 -4.15 -6.42 7.85
N LEU A 54 -3.81 -5.20 8.31
CA LEU A 54 -4.41 -4.61 9.51
C LEU A 54 -5.89 -4.19 9.30
N ALA A 55 -6.33 -3.99 8.07
CA ALA A 55 -7.74 -3.79 7.76
C ALA A 55 -8.54 -5.08 8.00
N GLY A 56 -8.03 -6.22 7.52
CA GLY A 56 -8.58 -7.55 7.81
C GLY A 56 -8.61 -7.85 9.31
N THR A 57 -7.50 -7.62 10.01
CA THR A 57 -7.43 -7.76 11.47
C THR A 57 -8.44 -6.86 12.19
N GLY A 58 -8.60 -5.63 11.73
CA GLY A 58 -9.59 -4.69 12.26
C GLY A 58 -11.03 -5.18 12.07
N ALA A 59 -11.34 -5.81 10.93
CA ALA A 59 -12.63 -6.40 10.66
C ALA A 59 -12.94 -7.54 11.64
N PHE A 60 -12.00 -8.47 11.88
CA PHE A 60 -12.15 -9.53 12.88
C PHE A 60 -12.36 -8.98 14.29
N LEU A 61 -11.55 -8.00 14.71
CA LEU A 61 -11.69 -7.41 16.04
C LEU A 61 -13.01 -6.64 16.22
N SER A 62 -13.67 -6.23 15.14
CA SER A 62 -14.97 -5.57 15.22
C SER A 62 -16.09 -6.54 15.60
N THR A 63 -16.04 -7.80 15.17
CA THR A 63 -17.01 -8.83 15.60
C THR A 63 -16.79 -9.20 17.06
N SER A 64 -15.52 -9.28 17.48
CA SER A 64 -15.14 -9.51 18.88
C SER A 64 -15.61 -8.41 19.83
N ARG A 65 -15.96 -7.23 19.30
CA ARG A 65 -16.51 -6.08 20.05
C ARG A 65 -18.04 -5.97 19.97
N GLY A 66 -18.71 -7.01 19.48
CA GLY A 66 -20.17 -7.11 19.49
C GLY A 66 -20.87 -6.84 18.16
N LYS A 67 -20.16 -6.56 17.06
CA LYS A 67 -20.80 -6.52 15.73
C LYS A 67 -21.19 -7.92 15.28
N THR A 68 -22.41 -8.08 14.79
CA THR A 68 -22.84 -9.31 14.10
C THR A 68 -22.12 -9.47 12.76
N LYS A 69 -22.10 -10.70 12.22
CA LYS A 69 -21.53 -10.97 10.89
C LYS A 69 -22.25 -10.18 9.78
N GLY A 70 -23.58 -10.04 9.87
CA GLY A 70 -24.37 -9.28 8.90
C GLY A 70 -24.05 -7.78 8.93
N GLU A 71 -23.94 -7.19 10.11
CA GLU A 71 -23.52 -5.77 10.25
C GLU A 71 -22.09 -5.55 9.75
N LEU A 72 -21.18 -6.50 9.99
CA LEU A 72 -19.83 -6.42 9.45
C LEU A 72 -19.83 -6.53 7.93
N ALA A 73 -20.56 -7.49 7.35
CA ALA A 73 -20.67 -7.66 5.91
C ALA A 73 -21.21 -6.39 5.23
N GLY A 74 -22.33 -5.86 5.74
CA GLY A 74 -22.91 -4.61 5.23
C GLY A 74 -21.93 -3.43 5.33
N PHE A 75 -21.24 -3.31 6.47
CA PHE A 75 -20.22 -2.28 6.65
C PHE A 75 -19.03 -2.44 5.69
N LEU A 76 -18.51 -3.66 5.49
CA LEU A 76 -17.39 -3.90 4.58
C LEU A 76 -17.78 -3.63 3.12
N LEU A 77 -18.99 -4.03 2.72
CA LEU A 77 -19.51 -3.77 1.38
C LEU A 77 -19.62 -2.27 1.09
N SER A 78 -20.34 -1.53 1.95
CA SER A 78 -20.54 -0.10 1.75
C SER A 78 -19.25 0.70 1.90
N ARG A 79 -18.40 0.33 2.87
CA ARG A 79 -17.11 0.96 3.09
C ARG A 79 -16.15 0.69 1.94
N GLY A 80 -16.14 -0.54 1.42
CA GLY A 80 -15.30 -0.96 0.31
C GLY A 80 -15.63 -0.20 -0.97
N LEU A 81 -16.91 -0.13 -1.34
CA LEU A 81 -17.38 0.64 -2.49
C LEU A 81 -17.06 2.14 -2.35
N TRP A 82 -17.18 2.69 -1.14
CA TRP A 82 -16.79 4.07 -0.87
C TRP A 82 -15.29 4.32 -1.06
N LEU A 83 -14.42 3.35 -0.72
CA LEU A 83 -12.99 3.47 -0.96
C LEU A 83 -12.64 3.40 -2.44
N VAL A 84 -13.31 2.51 -3.20
CA VAL A 84 -13.20 2.47 -4.67
C VAL A 84 -13.59 3.82 -5.28
N PHE A 85 -14.71 4.40 -4.83
CA PHE A 85 -15.13 5.73 -5.25
C PHE A 85 -14.09 6.81 -4.89
N LEU A 86 -13.58 6.81 -3.66
CA LEU A 86 -12.56 7.78 -3.28
C LEU A 86 -11.27 7.65 -4.10
N ASP A 87 -10.85 6.44 -4.44
CA ASP A 87 -9.66 6.22 -5.27
C ASP A 87 -9.86 6.79 -6.69
N LEU A 88 -10.91 6.33 -7.38
CA LEU A 88 -11.16 6.66 -8.78
C LEU A 88 -11.54 8.13 -9.03
N PHE A 89 -12.08 8.82 -8.01
CA PHE A 89 -12.52 10.20 -8.16
C PHE A 89 -11.69 11.17 -7.32
N PHE A 90 -11.60 10.97 -6.00
CA PHE A 90 -10.93 11.95 -5.13
C PHE A 90 -9.41 11.86 -5.25
N VAL A 91 -8.83 10.67 -5.15
CA VAL A 91 -7.37 10.48 -5.20
C VAL A 91 -6.85 10.78 -6.60
N HIS A 92 -7.57 10.35 -7.64
CA HIS A 92 -7.29 10.74 -9.02
C HIS A 92 -7.28 12.26 -9.21
N THR A 93 -8.41 12.92 -8.96
CA THR A 93 -8.60 14.35 -9.26
C THR A 93 -7.80 15.24 -8.31
N PHE A 94 -7.91 15.04 -7.00
CA PHE A 94 -7.36 15.94 -5.98
C PHE A 94 -6.07 15.42 -5.35
N GLY A 95 -5.62 14.20 -5.68
CA GLY A 95 -4.36 13.66 -5.19
C GLY A 95 -3.28 13.74 -6.25
N TRP A 96 -3.38 12.90 -7.28
CA TRP A 96 -2.30 12.70 -8.25
C TRP A 96 -2.25 13.73 -9.36
N TRP A 97 -3.40 14.23 -9.86
CA TRP A 97 -3.40 14.94 -11.14
C TRP A 97 -3.92 16.37 -11.13
N PHE A 98 -4.68 16.79 -10.11
CA PHE A 98 -5.26 18.14 -10.01
C PHE A 98 -6.05 18.56 -11.27
N ASN A 99 -6.66 17.60 -11.95
CA ASN A 99 -7.45 17.79 -13.17
C ASN A 99 -8.68 16.87 -13.18
N PHE A 100 -9.60 17.11 -14.11
CA PHE A 100 -10.82 16.30 -14.31
C PHE A 100 -10.73 15.44 -15.59
N ASP A 101 -9.53 15.08 -16.02
CA ASP A 101 -9.32 14.19 -17.16
C ASP A 101 -9.39 12.73 -16.69
N TYR A 102 -10.40 12.00 -17.17
CA TYR A 102 -10.66 10.59 -16.83
C TYR A 102 -10.32 9.63 -18.00
N HIS A 103 -9.57 10.05 -19.01
CA HIS A 103 -9.12 9.16 -20.09
C HIS A 103 -8.07 8.14 -19.64
N LEU A 104 -7.42 8.38 -18.50
CA LEU A 104 -6.49 7.45 -17.88
C LEU A 104 -6.83 7.34 -16.40
N LEU A 105 -7.23 6.16 -15.98
CA LEU A 105 -7.57 5.86 -14.59
C LEU A 105 -6.64 4.81 -14.01
N TYR A 106 -6.25 4.99 -12.75
CA TYR A 106 -5.45 4.03 -12.01
C TYR A 106 -6.26 3.44 -10.87
N GLY A 107 -6.25 2.11 -10.76
CA GLY A 107 -6.73 1.39 -9.58
C GLY A 107 -5.60 1.28 -8.57
N ASP A 108 -5.52 2.25 -7.66
CA ASP A 108 -4.46 2.36 -6.67
C ASP A 108 -4.75 1.52 -5.40
N VAL A 109 -3.99 1.77 -4.34
CA VAL A 109 -4.08 1.03 -3.08
C VAL A 109 -5.46 1.12 -2.42
N LEU A 110 -6.18 2.26 -2.51
CA LEU A 110 -7.53 2.34 -1.93
C LEU A 110 -8.54 1.54 -2.75
N TRP A 111 -8.39 1.48 -4.08
CA TRP A 111 -9.22 0.65 -4.94
C TRP A 111 -9.06 -0.84 -4.60
N ALA A 112 -7.83 -1.33 -4.45
CA ALA A 112 -7.59 -2.73 -4.06
C ALA A 112 -8.05 -3.03 -2.62
N LEU A 113 -7.86 -2.09 -1.70
CA LEU A 113 -8.37 -2.21 -0.32
C LEU A 113 -9.91 -2.24 -0.32
N GLY A 114 -10.54 -1.43 -1.16
CA GLY A 114 -11.99 -1.38 -1.32
C GLY A 114 -12.58 -2.69 -1.84
N TRP A 115 -12.07 -3.22 -2.94
CA TRP A 115 -12.51 -4.52 -3.46
C TRP A 115 -12.20 -5.69 -2.52
N SER A 116 -11.08 -5.64 -1.81
CA SER A 116 -10.77 -6.62 -0.77
C SER A 116 -11.81 -6.62 0.34
N MET A 117 -12.32 -5.44 0.75
CA MET A 117 -13.43 -5.35 1.71
C MET A 117 -14.74 -5.92 1.13
N VAL A 118 -15.04 -5.63 -0.14
CA VAL A 118 -16.23 -6.17 -0.82
C VAL A 118 -16.21 -7.69 -0.85
N VAL A 119 -15.08 -8.31 -1.20
CA VAL A 119 -14.94 -9.78 -1.17
C VAL A 119 -15.03 -10.31 0.26
N MET A 120 -14.39 -9.63 1.22
CA MET A 120 -14.48 -9.99 2.64
C MET A 120 -15.92 -9.94 3.18
N ALA A 121 -16.79 -9.07 2.65
CA ALA A 121 -18.20 -9.02 3.04
C ALA A 121 -18.93 -10.35 2.78
N GLY A 122 -18.51 -11.12 1.77
CA GLY A 122 -18.97 -12.50 1.56
C GLY A 122 -18.22 -13.50 2.43
N LEU A 123 -16.89 -13.39 2.52
CA LEU A 123 -16.06 -14.37 3.24
C LEU A 123 -16.35 -14.41 4.75
N VAL A 124 -16.78 -13.30 5.38
CA VAL A 124 -17.02 -13.25 6.85
C VAL A 124 -18.08 -14.23 7.36
N PHE A 125 -18.91 -14.80 6.48
CA PHE A 125 -19.89 -15.82 6.86
C PHE A 125 -19.24 -17.18 7.11
N LEU A 126 -18.10 -17.46 6.48
CA LEU A 126 -17.32 -18.69 6.68
C LEU A 126 -16.69 -18.76 8.09
N PRO A 127 -16.31 -19.94 8.58
CA PRO A 127 -15.52 -20.05 9.80
C PRO A 127 -14.10 -19.47 9.57
N VAL A 128 -13.52 -18.93 10.64
CA VAL A 128 -12.25 -18.15 10.58
C VAL A 128 -11.11 -18.96 9.96
N TRP A 129 -11.04 -20.26 10.23
CA TRP A 129 -10.01 -21.13 9.67
C TRP A 129 -10.09 -21.21 8.14
N SER A 130 -11.31 -21.25 7.56
CA SER A 130 -11.50 -21.29 6.10
C SER A 130 -11.11 -19.97 5.46
N ILE A 131 -11.50 -18.83 6.06
CA ILE A 131 -11.09 -17.49 5.58
C ILE A 131 -9.56 -17.39 5.57
N THR A 132 -8.92 -17.85 6.64
CA THR A 132 -7.45 -17.83 6.76
C THR A 132 -6.81 -18.74 5.73
N ALA A 133 -7.31 -19.96 5.55
CA ALA A 133 -6.79 -20.91 4.58
C ALA A 133 -6.93 -20.40 3.13
N ILE A 134 -8.09 -19.84 2.78
CA ILE A 134 -8.30 -19.18 1.47
C ILE A 134 -7.30 -18.05 1.29
N GLY A 135 -7.16 -17.17 2.29
CA GLY A 135 -6.25 -16.03 2.19
C GLY A 135 -4.79 -16.43 2.02
N VAL A 136 -4.33 -17.39 2.82
CA VAL A 136 -2.97 -17.94 2.71
C VAL A 136 -2.77 -18.67 1.38
N ALA A 137 -3.75 -19.44 0.90
CA ALA A 137 -3.66 -20.12 -0.39
C ALA A 137 -3.59 -19.12 -1.55
N MET A 138 -4.39 -18.06 -1.54
CA MET A 138 -4.34 -17.00 -2.56
C MET A 138 -2.95 -16.37 -2.60
N VAL A 139 -2.36 -16.02 -1.44
CA VAL A 139 -1.01 -15.45 -1.37
C VAL A 139 0.08 -16.47 -1.74
N ALA A 140 -0.04 -17.72 -1.30
CA ALA A 140 1.00 -18.71 -1.48
C ALA A 140 1.01 -19.33 -2.89
N LEU A 141 -0.12 -19.33 -3.59
CA LEU A 141 -0.28 -20.06 -4.85
C LEU A 141 -0.45 -19.15 -6.08
N HIS A 142 -0.73 -17.84 -5.93
CA HIS A 142 -0.99 -17.00 -7.10
C HIS A 142 0.20 -16.96 -8.07
N ASN A 143 1.45 -16.99 -7.58
CA ASN A 143 2.62 -16.99 -8.45
C ASN A 143 2.71 -18.22 -9.39
N LEU A 144 2.00 -19.32 -9.10
CA LEU A 144 1.88 -20.45 -10.04
C LEU A 144 1.18 -20.06 -11.34
N PHE A 145 0.42 -18.96 -11.33
CA PHE A 145 -0.34 -18.46 -12.47
C PHE A 145 0.39 -17.34 -13.23
N ASP A 146 1.62 -16.99 -12.87
CA ASP A 146 2.38 -15.91 -13.52
C ASP A 146 2.68 -16.20 -15.00
N ALA A 147 2.74 -17.48 -15.39
CA ALA A 147 2.90 -17.88 -16.79
C ALA A 147 1.60 -17.71 -17.63
N VAL A 148 0.45 -17.52 -16.99
CA VAL A 148 -0.84 -17.40 -17.66
C VAL A 148 -1.05 -15.96 -18.14
N ARG A 149 -1.10 -15.78 -19.45
CA ARG A 149 -1.33 -14.47 -20.08
C ARG A 149 -2.80 -14.14 -20.20
N ALA A 150 -3.16 -12.87 -20.00
CA ALA A 150 -4.53 -12.39 -20.10
C ALA A 150 -5.16 -12.62 -21.50
N ASP A 151 -4.33 -12.59 -22.55
CA ASP A 151 -4.77 -12.80 -23.94
C ASP A 151 -5.39 -14.18 -24.16
N GLY A 152 -5.01 -15.19 -23.36
CA GLY A 152 -5.57 -16.53 -23.41
C GLY A 152 -7.05 -16.60 -22.97
N PHE A 153 -7.58 -15.56 -22.34
CA PHE A 153 -8.96 -15.50 -21.85
C PHE A 153 -9.95 -14.85 -22.83
N GLY A 154 -9.50 -14.39 -24.00
CA GLY A 154 -10.37 -13.79 -25.03
C GLY A 154 -11.21 -12.63 -24.48
N SER A 155 -12.54 -12.74 -24.55
CA SER A 155 -13.47 -11.72 -24.04
C SER A 155 -13.40 -11.51 -22.52
N PHE A 156 -12.80 -12.45 -21.77
CA PHE A 156 -12.60 -12.36 -20.32
C PHE A 156 -11.21 -11.84 -19.94
N ARG A 157 -10.40 -11.34 -20.89
CA ARG A 157 -9.08 -10.73 -20.65
C ARG A 157 -9.10 -9.71 -19.51
N TRP A 158 -10.14 -8.88 -19.46
CA TRP A 158 -10.31 -7.85 -18.42
C TRP A 158 -10.34 -8.41 -17.00
N LEU A 159 -10.91 -9.61 -16.83
CA LEU A 159 -11.00 -10.24 -15.52
C LEU A 159 -9.62 -10.65 -15.03
N TRP A 160 -8.80 -11.24 -15.91
CA TRP A 160 -7.43 -11.62 -15.56
C TRP A 160 -6.52 -10.42 -15.30
N ALA A 161 -6.68 -9.34 -16.06
CA ALA A 161 -5.96 -8.08 -15.83
C ALA A 161 -6.24 -7.48 -14.44
N ILE A 162 -7.52 -7.45 -14.04
CA ILE A 162 -7.94 -6.94 -12.73
C ILE A 162 -7.50 -7.87 -11.59
N LEU A 163 -7.59 -9.19 -11.79
CA LEU A 163 -7.35 -10.16 -10.72
C LEU A 163 -5.87 -10.48 -10.53
N HIS A 164 -5.09 -10.58 -11.60
CA HIS A 164 -3.73 -11.14 -11.56
C HIS A 164 -2.68 -10.30 -12.30
N SER A 165 -2.84 -10.02 -13.60
CA SER A 165 -1.73 -9.54 -14.43
C SER A 165 -1.47 -8.03 -14.38
N GLY A 166 -2.44 -7.20 -14.02
CA GLY A 166 -2.24 -5.74 -13.96
C GLY A 166 -2.24 -5.04 -15.33
N ASP A 167 -2.58 -5.76 -16.41
CA ASP A 167 -2.53 -5.22 -17.78
C ASP A 167 -3.43 -4.00 -17.96
N ILE A 168 -2.97 -3.05 -18.79
CA ILE A 168 -3.78 -1.89 -19.19
C ILE A 168 -5.01 -2.36 -19.96
N LEU A 169 -6.17 -1.89 -19.50
CA LEU A 169 -7.46 -2.12 -20.10
C LEU A 169 -7.95 -0.87 -20.83
N GLU A 170 -8.75 -1.09 -21.88
CA GLU A 170 -9.47 -0.04 -22.59
C GLU A 170 -10.97 -0.38 -22.57
N PRO A 171 -11.69 -0.12 -21.46
CA PRO A 171 -13.11 -0.43 -21.34
C PRO A 171 -13.99 0.31 -22.35
N LEU A 172 -13.58 1.50 -22.79
CA LEU A 172 -14.23 2.31 -23.81
C LEU A 172 -13.16 2.96 -24.70
N PRO A 173 -13.45 3.25 -25.99
CA PRO A 173 -12.47 3.89 -26.88
C PRO A 173 -11.88 5.16 -26.25
N GLY A 174 -10.56 5.18 -26.09
CA GLY A 174 -9.82 6.31 -25.50
C GLY A 174 -9.88 6.43 -23.97
N ILE A 175 -10.56 5.52 -23.28
CA ILE A 175 -10.55 5.42 -21.82
C ILE A 175 -9.68 4.23 -21.41
N HIS A 176 -8.54 4.51 -20.82
CA HIS A 176 -7.60 3.52 -20.32
C HIS A 176 -7.75 3.35 -18.80
N PHE A 177 -7.76 2.11 -18.34
CA PHE A 177 -7.75 1.76 -16.92
C PHE A 177 -6.56 0.85 -16.61
N VAL A 178 -5.75 1.25 -15.64
CA VAL A 178 -4.59 0.51 -15.16
C VAL A 178 -4.91 -0.08 -13.79
N PRO A 179 -5.15 -1.40 -13.67
CA PRO A 179 -5.31 -2.06 -12.38
C PRO A 179 -3.94 -2.19 -11.68
N GLY A 180 -3.41 -1.08 -11.18
CA GLY A 180 -2.08 -0.98 -10.57
C GLY A 180 -1.88 -1.85 -9.32
N TYR A 181 -2.97 -2.35 -8.72
CA TYR A 181 -2.96 -3.28 -7.61
C TYR A 181 -3.83 -4.52 -7.92
N PRO A 182 -3.32 -5.53 -8.65
CA PRO A 182 -4.09 -6.72 -9.00
C PRO A 182 -4.68 -7.44 -7.78
N LEU A 183 -5.97 -7.78 -7.82
CA LEU A 183 -6.77 -7.99 -6.62
C LEU A 183 -6.48 -9.29 -5.84
N VAL A 184 -6.12 -10.38 -6.51
CA VAL A 184 -6.01 -11.72 -5.87
C VAL A 184 -5.12 -11.71 -4.63
N PRO A 185 -3.84 -11.28 -4.70
CA PRO A 185 -2.99 -11.32 -3.52
C PRO A 185 -3.45 -10.34 -2.43
N TRP A 186 -4.03 -9.18 -2.76
CA TRP A 186 -4.52 -8.23 -1.76
C TRP A 186 -5.74 -8.73 -0.98
N ILE A 187 -6.68 -9.38 -1.67
CA ILE A 187 -7.80 -10.10 -1.02
C ILE A 187 -7.22 -11.14 -0.05
N GLY A 188 -6.22 -11.90 -0.51
CA GLY A 188 -5.55 -12.91 0.30
C GLY A 188 -4.90 -12.34 1.56
N VAL A 189 -4.19 -11.22 1.45
CA VAL A 189 -3.57 -10.51 2.58
C VAL A 189 -4.61 -10.04 3.59
N MET A 190 -5.75 -9.50 3.13
CA MET A 190 -6.83 -9.06 4.03
C MET A 190 -7.47 -10.24 4.76
N ALA A 191 -7.73 -11.34 4.06
CA ALA A 191 -8.29 -12.56 4.63
C ALA A 191 -7.33 -13.23 5.65
N ALA A 192 -6.03 -13.28 5.36
CA ALA A 192 -5.01 -13.72 6.30
C ALA A 192 -4.95 -12.80 7.54
N GLY A 193 -5.06 -11.49 7.34
CA GLY A 193 -5.16 -10.50 8.42
C GLY A 193 -6.39 -10.69 9.31
N TYR A 194 -7.53 -11.10 8.73
CA TYR A 194 -8.73 -11.45 9.48
C TYR A 194 -8.48 -12.64 10.42
N GLY A 195 -7.86 -13.70 9.90
CA GLY A 195 -7.42 -14.86 10.68
C GLY A 195 -6.47 -14.50 11.82
N PHE A 196 -5.46 -13.67 11.51
CA PHE A 196 -4.49 -13.16 12.48
C PHE A 196 -5.14 -12.47 13.69
N GLY A 197 -6.31 -11.84 13.50
CA GLY A 197 -7.06 -11.21 14.58
C GLY A 197 -7.37 -12.15 15.76
N THR A 198 -7.46 -13.46 15.53
CA THR A 198 -7.66 -14.46 16.60
C THR A 198 -6.50 -14.50 17.60
N LEU A 199 -5.26 -14.32 17.11
CA LEU A 199 -4.07 -14.28 17.96
C LEU A 199 -4.09 -13.08 18.90
N LEU A 200 -4.72 -11.98 18.49
CA LEU A 200 -4.78 -10.76 19.28
C LEU A 200 -5.72 -10.84 20.50
N LEU A 201 -6.62 -11.83 20.52
CA LEU A 201 -7.49 -12.09 21.66
C LEU A 201 -6.82 -12.91 22.77
N ARG A 202 -5.66 -13.50 22.49
CA ARG A 202 -4.91 -14.28 23.49
C ARG A 202 -4.38 -13.40 24.62
N PRO A 203 -4.13 -13.98 25.82
CA PRO A 203 -3.42 -13.31 26.90
C PRO A 203 -2.09 -12.73 26.41
N GLN A 204 -1.67 -11.61 26.99
CA GLN A 204 -0.55 -10.82 26.48
C GLN A 204 0.75 -11.62 26.27
N ASP A 205 1.12 -12.48 27.23
CA ASP A 205 2.35 -13.26 27.14
C ASP A 205 2.32 -14.33 26.05
N GLU A 206 1.18 -15.02 25.88
CA GLU A 206 0.96 -15.96 24.79
C GLU A 206 0.90 -15.27 23.44
N ARG A 207 0.11 -14.19 23.35
CA ARG A 207 -0.04 -13.39 22.13
C ARG A 207 1.32 -12.96 21.61
N ARG A 208 2.16 -12.40 22.46
CA ARG A 208 3.49 -11.93 22.07
C ARG A 208 4.36 -13.06 21.53
N LYS A 209 4.38 -14.23 22.19
CA LYS A 209 5.13 -15.40 21.72
C LYS A 209 4.67 -15.86 20.34
N TRP A 210 3.36 -15.98 20.14
CA TRP A 210 2.77 -16.39 18.86
C TRP A 210 3.00 -15.38 17.75
N VAL A 211 2.78 -14.09 18.02
CA VAL A 211 2.97 -13.01 17.03
C VAL A 211 4.44 -12.91 16.65
N LEU A 212 5.37 -12.96 17.61
CA LEU A 212 6.80 -12.92 17.33
C LEU A 212 7.25 -14.16 16.55
N GLY A 213 6.82 -15.35 16.97
CA GLY A 213 7.14 -16.61 16.29
C GLY A 213 6.63 -16.64 14.85
N LEU A 214 5.41 -16.17 14.61
CA LEU A 214 4.85 -16.03 13.26
C LEU A 214 5.66 -15.06 12.41
N GLY A 215 5.96 -13.87 12.92
CA GLY A 215 6.73 -12.87 12.19
C GLY A 215 8.13 -13.37 11.84
N VAL A 216 8.84 -13.99 12.78
CA VAL A 216 10.15 -14.63 12.55
C VAL A 216 10.03 -15.76 11.54
N GLY A 217 9.01 -16.62 11.67
CA GLY A 217 8.74 -17.70 10.73
C GLY A 217 8.58 -17.20 9.31
N LEU A 218 7.73 -16.19 9.08
CA LEU A 218 7.51 -15.61 7.75
C LEU A 218 8.78 -14.95 7.17
N THR A 219 9.57 -14.26 8.00
CA THR A 219 10.85 -13.67 7.57
C THR A 219 11.88 -14.74 7.21
N LEU A 220 11.97 -15.83 7.98
CA LEU A 220 12.85 -16.95 7.66
C LEU A 220 12.39 -17.68 6.39
N THR A 221 11.08 -17.89 6.23
CA THR A 221 10.51 -18.45 5.00
C THR A 221 10.85 -17.60 3.78
N PHE A 222 10.77 -16.27 3.88
CA PHE A 222 11.26 -15.37 2.82
C PHE A 222 12.72 -15.66 2.48
N ILE A 223 13.62 -15.66 3.48
CA ILE A 223 15.06 -15.85 3.25
C ILE A 223 15.32 -17.21 2.58
N VAL A 224 14.72 -18.28 3.09
CA VAL A 224 14.92 -19.65 2.58
C VAL A 224 14.41 -19.78 1.15
N ILE A 225 13.17 -19.37 0.86
CA ILE A 225 12.61 -19.49 -0.49
C ILE A 225 13.36 -18.56 -1.46
N ARG A 226 13.61 -17.30 -1.07
CA ARG A 226 14.33 -16.33 -1.91
C ARG A 226 15.73 -16.81 -2.27
N ALA A 227 16.46 -17.43 -1.33
CA ALA A 227 17.80 -17.98 -1.58
C ALA A 227 17.83 -19.05 -2.69
N THR A 228 16.72 -19.75 -2.94
CA THR A 228 16.66 -20.80 -3.98
C THR A 228 16.41 -20.26 -5.39
N ASN A 229 15.87 -19.04 -5.55
CA ASN A 229 15.37 -18.52 -6.83
C ASN A 229 14.32 -19.39 -7.55
N LEU A 230 13.69 -20.35 -6.86
CA LEU A 230 12.79 -21.32 -7.50
C LEU A 230 11.33 -20.87 -7.55
N TYR A 231 10.85 -20.13 -6.55
CA TYR A 231 9.42 -19.83 -6.42
C TYR A 231 9.15 -18.53 -5.66
N GLY A 232 7.98 -17.95 -5.90
CA GLY A 232 7.40 -16.88 -5.10
C GLY A 232 7.80 -15.46 -5.51
N ASP A 233 8.59 -15.32 -6.57
CA ASP A 233 8.87 -14.05 -7.24
C ASP A 233 9.24 -14.31 -8.70
N PRO A 234 8.70 -13.54 -9.67
CA PRO A 234 9.00 -13.74 -11.08
C PRO A 234 10.44 -13.35 -11.46
N HIS A 235 11.12 -12.55 -10.63
CA HIS A 235 12.45 -12.03 -10.91
C HIS A 235 13.48 -12.69 -9.98
N ALA A 236 14.28 -13.60 -10.53
CA ALA A 236 15.41 -14.19 -9.81
C ALA A 236 16.41 -13.10 -9.39
N TRP A 237 16.90 -13.16 -8.14
CA TRP A 237 18.01 -12.29 -7.73
C TRP A 237 19.31 -12.79 -8.36
N VAL A 238 20.22 -11.85 -8.65
CA VAL A 238 21.49 -12.15 -9.30
C VAL A 238 22.65 -11.53 -8.52
N ILE A 239 23.85 -12.09 -8.72
CA ILE A 239 25.07 -11.57 -8.13
C ILE A 239 25.52 -10.36 -8.95
N HIS A 240 25.71 -9.22 -8.27
CA HIS A 240 26.24 -7.98 -8.84
C HIS A 240 27.71 -7.77 -8.44
N LYS A 241 28.35 -6.77 -9.05
CA LYS A 241 29.76 -6.41 -8.80
C LYS A 241 30.09 -6.14 -7.32
N THR A 242 29.12 -5.67 -6.53
CA THR A 242 29.30 -5.40 -5.11
C THR A 242 28.33 -6.23 -4.28
N GLY A 243 28.76 -6.62 -3.07
CA GLY A 243 27.90 -7.34 -2.12
C GLY A 243 26.64 -6.53 -1.77
N LEU A 244 26.74 -5.20 -1.73
CA LEU A 244 25.60 -4.31 -1.48
C LEU A 244 24.53 -4.39 -2.58
N PHE A 245 24.92 -4.33 -3.86
CA PHE A 245 23.95 -4.45 -4.95
C PHE A 245 23.41 -5.88 -5.12
N THR A 246 24.20 -6.89 -4.75
CA THR A 246 23.71 -8.27 -4.64
C THR A 246 22.65 -8.39 -3.55
N PHE A 247 22.88 -7.74 -2.40
CA PHE A 247 21.88 -7.65 -1.34
C PHE A 247 20.63 -6.89 -1.80
N PHE A 248 20.77 -5.79 -2.54
CA PHE A 248 19.62 -5.08 -3.12
C PHE A 248 18.83 -5.98 -4.07
N SER A 249 19.49 -6.72 -4.95
CA SER A 249 18.84 -7.72 -5.83
C SER A 249 18.07 -8.77 -5.02
N PHE A 250 18.64 -9.23 -3.90
CA PHE A 250 17.98 -10.20 -3.01
C PHE A 250 16.68 -9.67 -2.41
N ILE A 251 16.66 -8.42 -1.95
CA ILE A 251 15.49 -7.80 -1.30
C ILE A 251 14.57 -7.00 -2.25
N ASN A 252 14.90 -6.95 -3.54
CA ASN A 252 14.05 -6.33 -4.56
C ASN A 252 13.12 -7.40 -5.15
N CYS A 253 11.91 -7.50 -4.58
CA CYS A 253 10.87 -8.44 -5.02
C CYS A 253 9.73 -7.68 -5.72
N GLU A 254 9.02 -8.38 -6.58
CA GLU A 254 7.93 -7.84 -7.41
C GLU A 254 6.76 -7.33 -6.57
N LYS A 255 6.36 -6.08 -6.82
CA LYS A 255 5.34 -5.38 -6.03
C LYS A 255 3.96 -5.43 -6.69
N TYR A 256 3.88 -5.52 -8.02
CA TYR A 256 2.63 -5.42 -8.76
C TYR A 256 2.55 -6.45 -9.91
N PRO A 257 1.82 -7.57 -9.72
CA PRO A 257 1.16 -8.01 -8.49
C PRO A 257 2.17 -8.30 -7.36
N PRO A 258 1.82 -8.10 -6.08
CA PRO A 258 2.75 -8.36 -4.98
C PRO A 258 3.04 -9.86 -4.91
N SER A 259 4.30 -10.24 -5.13
CA SER A 259 4.71 -11.63 -5.08
C SER A 259 4.63 -12.20 -3.67
N LEU A 260 4.60 -13.54 -3.55
CA LEU A 260 4.70 -14.21 -2.25
C LEU A 260 5.92 -13.71 -1.46
N LEU A 261 7.08 -13.61 -2.10
CA LEU A 261 8.31 -13.15 -1.44
C LEU A 261 8.21 -11.68 -1.04
N TYR A 262 7.59 -10.83 -1.85
CA TYR A 262 7.31 -9.44 -1.48
C TYR A 262 6.42 -9.35 -0.23
N LEU A 263 5.38 -10.17 -0.15
CA LEU A 263 4.48 -10.21 1.01
C LEU A 263 5.16 -10.79 2.25
N LEU A 264 6.00 -11.80 2.11
CA LEU A 264 6.76 -12.36 3.24
C LEU A 264 7.82 -11.39 3.77
N MET A 265 8.59 -10.73 2.89
CA MET A 265 9.62 -9.77 3.30
C MET A 265 9.04 -8.53 3.99
N THR A 266 7.78 -8.20 3.71
CA THR A 266 7.10 -7.04 4.29
C THR A 266 6.27 -7.40 5.53
N LEU A 267 5.40 -8.41 5.46
CA LEU A 267 4.52 -8.78 6.57
C LEU A 267 5.27 -9.44 7.73
N GLY A 268 6.29 -10.25 7.47
CA GLY A 268 7.08 -10.91 8.52
C GLY A 268 7.68 -9.88 9.51
N PRO A 269 8.53 -8.95 9.05
CA PRO A 269 9.11 -7.92 9.92
C PRO A 269 8.05 -6.96 10.50
N ALA A 270 6.97 -6.68 9.79
CA ALA A 270 5.88 -5.86 10.33
C ALA A 270 5.15 -6.53 11.52
N ILE A 271 4.96 -7.85 11.45
CA ILE A 271 4.37 -8.65 12.54
C ILE A 271 5.36 -8.73 13.72
N ILE A 272 6.66 -8.86 13.47
CA ILE A 272 7.70 -8.74 14.52
C ILE A 272 7.59 -7.37 15.20
N ALA A 273 7.56 -6.29 14.41
CA ALA A 273 7.44 -4.94 14.94
C ALA A 273 6.17 -4.78 15.78
N LEU A 274 5.04 -5.35 15.37
CA LEU A 274 3.80 -5.35 16.16
C LEU A 274 4.00 -5.97 17.55
N ALA A 275 4.68 -7.12 17.65
CA ALA A 275 4.99 -7.77 18.92
C ALA A 275 5.94 -6.96 19.81
N LEU A 276 6.91 -6.26 19.21
CA LEU A 276 7.86 -5.39 19.94
C LEU A 276 7.17 -4.12 20.45
N PHE A 277 6.22 -3.58 19.69
CA PHE A 277 5.51 -2.36 20.00
C PHE A 277 4.53 -2.50 21.18
N GLU A 278 4.11 -3.71 21.55
CA GLU A 278 3.21 -3.92 22.70
C GLU A 278 3.76 -3.42 24.03
N ARG A 279 5.10 -3.38 24.20
CA ARG A 279 5.74 -2.92 25.44
C ARG A 279 6.13 -1.44 25.43
N ILE A 280 5.93 -0.75 24.30
CA ILE A 280 6.33 0.65 24.17
C ILE A 280 5.20 1.54 24.66
N SER A 281 5.23 1.90 25.94
CA SER A 281 4.34 2.90 26.56
C SER A 281 4.99 4.30 26.64
N HIS A 282 5.93 4.59 25.73
CA HIS A 282 6.70 5.84 25.75
C HIS A 282 5.94 7.02 25.12
N PRO A 283 6.11 8.28 25.58
CA PRO A 283 5.52 9.48 24.95
C PRO A 283 5.78 9.60 23.45
N VAL A 284 6.92 9.08 22.97
CA VAL A 284 7.30 9.04 21.54
C VAL A 284 6.33 8.21 20.69
N SER A 285 5.57 7.28 21.27
CA SER A 285 4.56 6.50 20.55
C SER A 285 3.28 7.29 20.24
N ARG A 286 3.01 8.37 20.99
CA ARG A 286 1.73 9.10 20.94
C ARG A 286 1.42 9.67 19.55
N PRO A 287 2.37 10.31 18.83
CA PRO A 287 2.09 10.82 17.50
C PRO A 287 1.63 9.72 16.53
N PHE A 288 2.34 8.59 16.52
CA PHE A 288 2.01 7.44 15.68
C PHE A 288 0.66 6.81 16.06
N VAL A 289 0.29 6.81 17.34
CA VAL A 289 -1.05 6.34 17.75
C VAL A 289 -2.14 7.29 17.22
N ILE A 290 -1.92 8.60 17.25
CA ILE A 290 -2.87 9.59 16.73
C ILE A 290 -3.06 9.43 15.23
N LEU A 291 -1.98 9.41 14.45
CA LEU A 291 -2.04 9.22 12.99
C LEU A 291 -2.72 7.89 12.64
N GLY A 292 -2.39 6.81 13.37
CA GLY A 292 -3.00 5.49 13.15
C GLY A 292 -4.49 5.41 13.49
N ARG A 293 -5.10 6.39 14.18
CA ARG A 293 -6.55 6.41 14.46
C ARG A 293 -7.37 6.98 13.29
N VAL A 294 -6.74 7.78 12.43
CA VAL A 294 -7.39 8.50 11.33
C VAL A 294 -6.66 8.28 9.99
N PRO A 295 -6.40 7.02 9.60
CA PRO A 295 -5.53 6.72 8.46
C PRO A 295 -6.09 7.22 7.13
N LEU A 296 -7.39 7.05 6.85
CA LEU A 296 -7.96 7.52 5.58
C LEU A 296 -7.98 9.06 5.52
N PHE A 297 -8.40 9.74 6.58
CA PHE A 297 -8.30 11.19 6.66
C PHE A 297 -6.89 11.73 6.37
N TYR A 298 -5.84 11.14 6.96
CA TYR A 298 -4.46 11.51 6.63
C TYR A 298 -4.11 11.14 5.18
N TYR A 299 -4.52 9.96 4.71
CA TYR A 299 -4.27 9.52 3.33
C TYR A 299 -4.83 10.52 2.30
N LEU A 300 -6.06 10.97 2.47
CA LEU A 300 -6.66 11.92 1.53
C LEU A 300 -5.98 13.29 1.60
N LEU A 301 -5.69 13.80 2.80
CA LEU A 301 -5.10 15.13 2.95
C LEU A 301 -3.62 15.20 2.54
N HIS A 302 -2.83 14.16 2.83
CA HIS A 302 -1.40 14.25 2.57
C HIS A 302 -1.08 14.31 1.08
N LEU A 303 -1.78 13.55 0.22
CA LEU A 303 -1.59 13.65 -1.24
C LEU A 303 -1.89 15.06 -1.73
N VAL A 304 -3.02 15.63 -1.32
CA VAL A 304 -3.43 17.00 -1.69
C VAL A 304 -2.36 18.01 -1.26
N VAL A 305 -1.88 17.92 -0.01
CA VAL A 305 -0.87 18.86 0.51
C VAL A 305 0.48 18.69 -0.19
N ILE A 306 0.93 17.44 -0.42
CA ILE A 306 2.19 17.16 -1.11
C ILE A 306 2.15 17.74 -2.52
N HIS A 307 1.08 17.46 -3.27
CA HIS A 307 0.96 17.92 -4.65
C HIS A 307 0.83 19.45 -4.72
N ALA A 308 0.03 20.08 -3.86
CA ALA A 308 -0.05 21.54 -3.78
C ALA A 308 1.32 22.19 -3.47
N LEU A 309 2.09 21.61 -2.56
CA LEU A 309 3.47 22.06 -2.29
C LEU A 309 4.38 21.82 -3.50
N ALA A 310 4.22 20.71 -4.22
CA ALA A 310 5.02 20.41 -5.40
C ALA A 310 4.79 21.44 -6.51
N ILE A 311 3.53 21.85 -6.72
CA ILE A 311 3.17 22.93 -7.65
C ILE A 311 3.81 24.26 -7.20
N ALA A 312 3.71 24.62 -5.92
CA ALA A 312 4.30 25.85 -5.41
C ALA A 312 5.83 25.89 -5.59
N PHE A 313 6.50 24.78 -5.28
CA PHE A 313 7.95 24.63 -5.47
C PHE A 313 8.34 24.61 -6.95
N ALA A 314 7.50 24.01 -7.81
CA ALA A 314 7.71 24.00 -9.25
C ALA A 314 7.65 25.42 -9.82
N TYR A 315 6.63 26.21 -9.47
CA TYR A 315 6.56 27.62 -9.85
C TYR A 315 7.73 28.44 -9.32
N ALA A 316 8.09 28.27 -8.04
CA ALA A 316 9.18 29.03 -7.44
C ALA A 316 10.54 28.76 -8.09
N ARG A 317 10.81 27.52 -8.53
CA ARG A 317 12.10 27.10 -9.07
C ARG A 317 12.18 27.16 -10.60
N TYR A 318 11.10 26.78 -11.29
CA TYR A 318 11.08 26.60 -12.75
C TYR A 318 10.18 27.61 -13.47
N GLY A 319 9.42 28.44 -12.74
CA GLY A 319 8.54 29.47 -13.32
C GLY A 319 7.22 28.95 -13.89
N GLN A 320 7.00 27.63 -13.92
CA GLN A 320 5.80 26.96 -14.43
C GLN A 320 5.60 25.62 -13.72
N ALA A 321 4.39 25.05 -13.80
CA ALA A 321 4.06 23.76 -13.20
C ALA A 321 3.08 22.92 -14.05
N ASP A 322 2.96 23.18 -15.35
CA ASP A 322 1.91 22.61 -16.20
C ASP A 322 1.87 21.07 -16.23
N TRP A 323 3.01 20.41 -16.03
CA TRP A 323 3.09 18.95 -16.02
C TRP A 323 2.46 18.29 -14.80
N MET A 324 2.33 19.04 -13.71
CA MET A 324 1.67 18.57 -12.48
C MET A 324 0.16 18.42 -12.67
N PHE A 325 -0.40 19.04 -13.72
CA PHE A 325 -1.83 19.02 -14.03
C PHE A 325 -2.21 18.08 -15.17
N LYS A 326 -1.28 17.24 -15.65
CA LYS A 326 -1.51 16.35 -16.80
C LYS A 326 -1.44 14.90 -16.38
N ASN A 327 -2.33 14.08 -16.94
CA ASN A 327 -2.26 12.63 -16.83
C ASN A 327 -1.01 12.15 -17.57
N VAL A 328 0.08 11.95 -16.85
CA VAL A 328 1.32 11.44 -17.43
C VAL A 328 1.20 9.92 -17.47
N THR A 329 0.75 9.36 -18.60
CA THR A 329 1.33 8.08 -19.02
C THR A 329 2.75 8.39 -19.46
N VAL A 330 3.72 7.58 -19.06
CA VAL A 330 5.03 7.56 -19.74
C VAL A 330 4.91 6.49 -20.83
N PRO A 331 4.43 6.78 -22.05
CA PRO A 331 4.86 5.99 -23.18
C PRO A 331 6.35 6.24 -23.37
N SER A 332 7.07 5.19 -23.69
CA SER A 332 8.53 5.10 -23.77
C SER A 332 9.22 6.11 -24.72
N ASN A 333 8.45 6.96 -25.42
CA ASN A 333 8.90 7.86 -26.48
C ASN A 333 8.34 9.31 -26.40
N SER A 334 7.65 9.72 -25.33
CA SER A 334 7.22 11.13 -25.18
C SER A 334 8.28 11.97 -24.46
N VAL A 335 8.49 13.21 -24.92
CA VAL A 335 9.27 14.23 -24.20
C VAL A 335 8.68 14.35 -22.81
N LEU A 336 9.47 13.99 -21.81
CA LEU A 336 9.10 14.07 -20.40
C LEU A 336 8.56 15.48 -20.12
N PRO A 337 7.32 15.62 -19.60
CA PRO A 337 6.68 16.93 -19.50
C PRO A 337 7.30 17.82 -18.41
N TYR A 338 8.37 17.41 -17.75
CA TYR A 338 9.02 18.17 -16.67
C TYR A 338 10.31 18.85 -17.15
N PRO A 339 10.72 19.96 -16.53
CA PRO A 339 11.90 20.72 -16.94
C PRO A 339 13.21 19.92 -16.78
N GLN A 340 14.23 20.21 -17.59
CA GLN A 340 15.55 19.61 -17.39
C GLN A 340 16.08 19.93 -15.98
N GLY A 341 16.66 18.92 -15.31
CA GLY A 341 17.09 19.06 -13.91
C GLY A 341 15.92 19.18 -12.93
N TYR A 342 14.76 18.61 -13.26
CA TYR A 342 13.62 18.52 -12.37
C TYR A 342 13.96 17.79 -11.06
N GLY A 343 13.34 18.25 -9.97
CA GLY A 343 13.42 17.65 -8.66
C GLY A 343 14.54 18.17 -7.76
N TYR A 344 14.62 17.57 -6.59
CA TYR A 344 15.47 17.96 -5.47
C TYR A 344 16.26 16.75 -4.94
N SER A 345 17.32 17.03 -4.19
CA SER A 345 18.10 15.98 -3.52
C SER A 345 17.28 15.26 -2.45
N LEU A 346 17.68 14.04 -2.09
CA LEU A 346 17.01 13.26 -1.04
C LEU A 346 16.96 13.99 0.31
N VAL A 347 17.96 14.80 0.65
CA VAL A 347 17.97 15.61 1.88
C VAL A 347 16.78 16.58 1.89
N MET A 348 16.53 17.25 0.76
CA MET A 348 15.39 18.15 0.62
C MET A 348 14.07 17.39 0.62
N VAL A 349 14.01 16.22 -0.05
CA VAL A 349 12.84 15.31 0.01
C VAL A 349 12.51 14.95 1.46
N TYR A 350 13.50 14.60 2.28
CA TYR A 350 13.29 14.29 3.70
C TYR A 350 12.83 15.51 4.50
N ALA A 351 13.39 16.70 4.24
CA ALA A 351 12.96 17.93 4.90
C ALA A 351 11.50 18.26 4.59
N ILE A 352 11.09 18.15 3.32
CA ILE A 352 9.71 18.36 2.88
C ILE A 352 8.80 17.30 3.50
N TRP A 353 9.21 16.04 3.52
CA TRP A 353 8.47 14.95 4.14
C TRP A 353 8.20 15.19 5.62
N VAL A 354 9.23 15.57 6.39
CA VAL A 354 9.06 15.94 7.81
C VAL A 354 8.12 17.14 7.94
N GLY A 355 8.28 18.16 7.09
CA GLY A 355 7.39 19.32 7.03
C GLY A 355 5.92 18.94 6.83
N VAL A 356 5.62 18.10 5.83
CA VAL A 356 4.27 17.62 5.53
C VAL A 356 3.67 16.86 6.72
N VAL A 357 4.43 15.95 7.34
CA VAL A 357 3.97 15.20 8.52
C VAL A 357 3.63 16.15 9.67
N LEU A 358 4.46 17.17 9.91
CA LEU A 358 4.25 18.17 10.96
C LEU A 358 3.03 19.06 10.68
N ILE A 359 2.82 19.50 9.44
CA ILE A 359 1.67 20.30 9.01
C ILE A 359 0.36 19.56 9.24
N LEU A 360 0.32 18.26 8.90
CA LEU A 360 -0.90 17.45 8.98
C LEU A 360 -1.21 16.93 10.38
N TYR A 361 -0.21 16.89 11.26
CA TYR A 361 -0.36 16.32 12.60
C TYR A 361 -1.45 17.02 13.45
N PRO A 362 -1.53 18.36 13.54
CA PRO A 362 -2.60 19.05 14.26
C PRO A 362 -4.00 18.70 13.73
N ALA A 363 -4.18 18.65 12.41
CA ALA A 363 -5.45 18.29 11.78
C ALA A 363 -5.86 16.85 12.15
N CYS A 364 -4.92 15.91 12.09
CA CYS A 364 -5.16 14.52 12.50
C CYS A 364 -5.48 14.39 13.99
N ARG A 365 -4.80 15.15 14.84
CA ARG A 365 -5.08 15.18 16.29
C ARG A 365 -6.48 15.71 16.57
N TRP A 366 -6.87 16.79 15.90
CA TRP A 366 -8.22 17.35 16.00
C TRP A 366 -9.27 16.32 15.56
N PHE A 367 -9.12 15.73 14.37
CA PHE A 367 -10.07 14.79 13.81
C PHE A 367 -10.18 13.51 14.65
N ALA A 368 -9.06 13.00 15.19
CA ALA A 368 -9.08 11.90 16.15
C ALA A 368 -9.87 12.25 17.43
N GLY A 369 -9.82 13.51 17.88
CA GLY A 369 -10.65 14.03 18.97
C GLY A 369 -12.12 14.10 18.62
N VAL A 370 -12.47 14.47 17.39
CA VAL A 370 -13.85 14.46 16.86
C VAL A 370 -14.42 13.03 16.87
N LYS A 371 -13.71 12.07 16.27
CA LYS A 371 -14.12 10.65 16.24
C LYS A 371 -14.30 10.02 17.62
N ARG A 372 -13.62 10.54 18.65
CA ARG A 372 -13.77 10.06 20.03
C ARG A 372 -15.02 10.61 20.70
N ARG A 373 -15.41 11.86 20.39
CA ARG A 373 -16.52 12.57 21.04
C ARG A 373 -17.85 12.32 20.36
N ARG A 374 -17.85 11.97 19.08
CA ARG A 374 -19.06 11.82 18.28
C ARG A 374 -19.15 10.45 17.61
N ARG A 375 -20.37 10.02 17.30
CA ARG A 375 -20.69 8.68 16.80
C ARG A 375 -21.49 8.70 15.50
N GLU A 376 -21.50 9.80 14.75
CA GLU A 376 -22.22 9.87 13.48
C GLU A 376 -21.67 8.83 12.49
N ALA A 377 -22.56 8.26 11.66
CA ALA A 377 -22.23 7.16 10.77
C ALA A 377 -21.08 7.49 9.80
N TRP A 378 -21.04 8.72 9.26
CA TRP A 378 -20.03 9.16 8.30
C TRP A 378 -18.59 9.15 8.87
N LEU A 379 -18.41 9.28 10.18
CA LEU A 379 -17.08 9.23 10.81
C LEU A 379 -16.44 7.84 10.71
N SER A 380 -17.24 6.78 10.54
CA SER A 380 -16.72 5.44 10.29
C SER A 380 -16.21 5.28 8.84
N TYR A 381 -16.58 6.19 7.95
CA TYR A 381 -16.18 6.26 6.55
C TYR A 381 -15.00 7.24 6.29
N LEU A 382 -14.38 7.80 7.34
CA LEU A 382 -13.22 8.71 7.24
C LEU A 382 -12.09 8.39 8.22
#